data_AF-A0A2X4PIH5-F1
#
_entry.id   AF-A0A2X4PIH5-F1
#
_cell.length_a   1.000
_cell.length_b   1.000
_cell.length_c   1.000
_cell.angle_alpha   90.00
_cell.angle_beta   90.00
_cell.angle_gamma   90.00
#
_symmetry.space_group_name_H-M   'P 1'
#
loop_
_entity.id
_entity.type
_entity.pdbx_description
1 polymer ?
#
loop_
_entity_poly.entity_id
_entity_poly.type
_entity_poly.pdbx_seq_one_letter_code
_entity_poly.pdbx_strand_id
1 'polypeptide(L)'
;MNKTELLKYLIDEIEEYADVMGLGDCLTPSSFAAFLSVRTRSIAGDKAPEQPDRLDINIARDFALIYRYSRSYVKRAMQDSKLQTLEEYTYLATLLTGGVMTKTELNNANAMEKTSGAEVIQRLIKKGLVSQQASRTDRRSMDVSITEEGRQEIFKIFAPLKKSAALLTSSLKEGQKVLLSRIQTVLCADNHQLFLEHRETPLEELAELKGVTVDNTTTSHGRASRGVSAGNK
;
A
#
# COMPACT_ATOMS: atom_id res chain seq x y z
N MET A 1 32.52 -26.68 12.18
CA MET A 1 32.94 -25.85 11.04
C MET A 1 34.25 -25.15 11.40
N ASN A 2 35.30 -25.35 10.61
CA ASN A 2 36.58 -24.65 10.78
C ASN A 2 36.55 -23.25 10.11
N LYS A 3 37.59 -22.43 10.32
CA LYS A 3 37.66 -21.04 9.78
C LYS A 3 37.45 -20.98 8.26
N THR A 4 38.03 -21.91 7.52
CA THR A 4 37.99 -21.94 6.05
C THR A 4 36.61 -22.37 5.54
N GLU A 5 35.98 -23.34 6.21
CA GLU A 5 34.60 -23.75 5.92
C GLU A 5 33.59 -22.64 6.23
N LEU A 6 33.77 -21.93 7.35
CA LEU A 6 32.92 -20.78 7.71
C LEU A 6 33.01 -19.67 6.67
N LEU A 7 34.22 -19.40 6.15
CA LEU A 7 34.41 -18.37 5.13
C LEU A 7 33.66 -18.72 3.83
N LYS A 8 33.72 -19.98 3.40
CA LYS A 8 32.99 -20.44 2.20
C LYS A 8 31.49 -20.33 2.38
N TYR A 9 30.97 -20.81 3.52
CA TYR A 9 29.56 -20.67 3.86
C TYR A 9 29.09 -19.21 3.83
N LEU A 10 29.86 -18.29 4.44
CA LEU A 10 29.50 -16.87 4.42
C LEU A 10 29.52 -16.26 3.02
N ILE A 11 30.36 -16.74 2.11
CA ILE A 11 30.37 -16.29 0.71
C ILE A 11 29.09 -16.73 0.00
N ASP A 12 28.71 -18.00 0.11
CA ASP A 12 27.48 -18.53 -0.49
C ASP A 12 26.24 -17.77 0.03
N GLU A 13 26.23 -17.45 1.32
CA GLU A 13 25.16 -16.66 1.95
C GLU A 13 25.11 -15.19 1.48
N ILE A 14 26.25 -14.59 1.16
CA ILE A 14 26.31 -13.23 0.58
C ILE A 14 25.75 -13.25 -0.84
N GLU A 15 26.05 -14.28 -1.62
CA GLU A 15 25.54 -14.43 -2.99
C GLU A 15 24.01 -14.56 -2.98
N GLU A 16 23.47 -15.42 -2.11
CA GLU A 16 22.01 -15.56 -1.99
C GLU A 16 21.35 -14.30 -1.41
N TYR A 17 21.97 -13.66 -0.44
CA TYR A 17 21.52 -12.36 0.07
C TYR A 17 21.48 -11.30 -1.03
N ALA A 18 22.49 -11.27 -1.90
CA ALA A 18 22.57 -10.34 -3.03
C ALA A 18 21.48 -10.63 -4.08
N ASP A 19 21.17 -11.91 -4.31
CA ASP A 19 20.10 -12.33 -5.21
C ASP A 19 18.71 -11.97 -4.65
N VAL A 20 18.47 -12.22 -3.37
CA VAL A 20 17.19 -11.90 -2.68
C VAL A 20 16.95 -10.40 -2.62
N MET A 21 17.97 -9.61 -2.30
CA MET A 21 17.82 -8.15 -2.17
C MET A 21 17.80 -7.42 -3.51
N GLY A 22 18.26 -8.06 -4.59
CA GLY A 22 18.36 -7.46 -5.91
C GLY A 22 19.22 -6.20 -5.94
N LEU A 23 20.41 -6.31 -6.55
CA LEU A 23 21.40 -5.26 -6.87
C LEU A 23 22.59 -5.11 -5.90
N GLY A 24 23.77 -5.32 -6.49
CA GLY A 24 25.10 -5.39 -5.88
C GLY A 24 25.70 -4.10 -5.32
N ASP A 25 24.89 -3.13 -4.88
CA ASP A 25 25.40 -1.88 -4.26
C ASP A 25 24.80 -1.57 -2.88
N CYS A 26 23.91 -2.40 -2.35
CA CYS A 26 23.31 -2.21 -1.01
C CYS A 26 23.79 -3.22 0.04
N LEU A 27 24.83 -4.00 -0.27
CA LEU A 27 25.40 -4.98 0.65
C LEU A 27 26.19 -4.27 1.75
N THR A 28 25.53 -3.93 2.85
CA THR A 28 26.21 -3.45 4.05
C THR A 28 26.41 -4.61 5.03
N PRO A 29 27.47 -4.60 5.85
CA PRO A 29 27.62 -5.59 6.90
C PRO A 29 26.41 -5.65 7.84
N SER A 30 25.73 -4.52 8.09
CA SER A 30 24.54 -4.47 8.95
C SER A 30 23.32 -5.14 8.33
N SER A 31 23.09 -4.93 7.03
CA SER A 31 21.95 -5.52 6.33
C SER A 31 22.17 -7.01 6.04
N PHE A 32 23.41 -7.41 5.77
CA PHE A 32 23.79 -8.82 5.69
C PHE A 32 23.73 -9.51 7.07
N ALA A 33 24.17 -8.85 8.15
CA ALA A 33 24.04 -9.38 9.50
C ALA A 33 22.57 -9.56 9.91
N ALA A 34 21.68 -8.65 9.51
CA ALA A 34 20.25 -8.81 9.70
C ALA A 34 19.73 -10.05 8.96
N PHE A 35 20.05 -10.20 7.66
CA PHE A 35 19.69 -11.38 6.87
C PHE A 35 20.22 -12.68 7.47
N LEU A 36 21.53 -12.75 7.76
CA LEU A 36 22.15 -13.90 8.39
C LEU A 36 21.50 -14.21 9.73
N SER A 37 21.17 -13.21 10.55
CA SER A 37 20.53 -13.44 11.85
C SER A 37 19.17 -14.11 11.71
N VAL A 38 18.37 -13.76 10.70
CA VAL A 38 17.08 -14.40 10.41
C VAL A 38 17.33 -15.85 9.98
N ARG A 39 18.30 -16.06 9.09
CA ARG A 39 18.60 -17.37 8.52
C ARG A 39 19.24 -18.36 9.50
N THR A 40 20.22 -17.92 10.29
CA THR A 40 20.84 -18.76 11.32
C THR A 40 19.87 -19.10 12.45
N ARG A 41 18.91 -18.23 12.75
CA ARG A 41 17.82 -18.55 13.70
C ARG A 41 16.88 -19.61 13.15
N SER A 42 16.57 -19.56 11.85
CA SER A 42 15.80 -20.60 11.16
C SER A 42 16.50 -21.96 11.17
N ILE A 43 17.82 -21.99 10.96
CA ILE A 43 18.64 -23.21 10.97
C ILE A 43 18.88 -23.77 12.38
N ALA A 44 19.04 -22.91 13.39
CA ALA A 44 19.33 -23.32 14.77
C ALA A 44 18.13 -23.91 15.51
N GLY A 45 16.93 -23.95 14.90
CA GLY A 45 15.70 -24.38 15.57
C GLY A 45 15.27 -23.47 16.73
N ASP A 46 15.97 -22.35 16.92
CA ASP A 46 15.71 -21.33 17.91
C ASP A 46 14.52 -20.50 17.41
N LYS A 47 13.32 -21.05 17.61
CA LYS A 47 12.06 -20.33 17.45
C LYS A 47 11.93 -19.28 18.56
N ALA A 48 12.78 -18.26 18.57
CA ALA A 48 12.30 -16.96 19.00
C ALA A 48 11.21 -16.60 17.98
N PRO A 49 9.94 -16.41 18.38
CA PRO A 49 8.90 -16.20 17.40
C PRO A 49 9.15 -14.84 16.75
N GLU A 50 9.75 -14.83 15.57
CA GLU A 50 9.27 -13.94 14.53
C GLU A 50 7.79 -14.26 14.41
N GLN A 51 6.96 -13.50 15.09
CA GLN A 51 5.52 -13.56 14.89
C GLN A 51 5.34 -12.93 13.50
N PRO A 52 5.07 -13.71 12.43
CA PRO A 52 4.92 -13.16 11.08
C PRO A 52 3.84 -12.07 11.09
N ASP A 53 2.82 -12.26 11.92
CA ASP A 53 1.79 -11.28 12.28
C ASP A 53 2.37 -9.91 12.67
N ARG A 54 3.47 -9.85 13.44
CA ARG A 54 4.12 -8.58 13.82
C ARG A 54 4.79 -7.89 12.64
N LEU A 55 5.37 -8.64 11.71
CA LEU A 55 5.97 -8.07 10.50
C LEU A 55 4.88 -7.49 9.61
N ASP A 56 3.80 -8.23 9.38
CA ASP A 56 2.66 -7.78 8.58
C ASP A 56 1.98 -6.55 9.20
N ILE A 57 1.82 -6.53 10.53
CA ILE A 57 1.32 -5.36 11.28
C ILE A 57 2.22 -4.14 11.07
N ASN A 58 3.55 -4.31 11.12
CA ASN A 58 4.48 -3.20 10.90
C ASN A 58 4.42 -2.69 9.46
N ILE A 59 4.39 -3.59 8.48
CA ILE A 59 4.25 -3.23 7.06
C ILE A 59 2.93 -2.46 6.83
N ALA A 60 1.81 -2.94 7.37
CA ALA A 60 0.52 -2.27 7.27
C ALA A 60 0.54 -0.86 7.90
N ARG A 61 1.19 -0.73 9.06
CA ARG A 61 1.38 0.57 9.73
C ARG A 61 2.23 1.52 8.89
N ASP A 62 3.30 1.03 8.29
CA ASP A 62 4.21 1.82 7.47
C ASP A 62 3.54 2.25 6.17
N PHE A 63 2.72 1.40 5.54
CA PHE A 63 1.88 1.81 4.41
C PHE A 63 0.97 2.98 4.76
N ALA A 64 0.35 2.97 5.93
CA ALA A 64 -0.48 4.10 6.38
C ALA A 64 0.35 5.39 6.58
N LEU A 65 1.61 5.29 7.03
CA LEU A 65 2.51 6.43 7.14
C LEU A 65 2.92 6.96 5.77
N ILE A 66 3.35 6.07 4.86
CA ILE A 66 3.72 6.41 3.48
C ILE A 66 2.56 7.06 2.75
N TYR A 67 1.33 6.55 2.90
CA TYR A 67 0.13 7.20 2.34
C TYR A 67 -0.05 8.63 2.88
N ARG A 68 0.09 8.85 4.19
CA ARG A 68 0.00 10.19 4.78
C ARG A 68 1.08 11.14 4.27
N TYR A 69 2.32 10.66 4.12
CA TYR A 69 3.41 11.46 3.54
C TYR A 69 3.16 11.78 2.08
N SER A 70 2.77 10.79 1.27
CA SER A 70 2.38 10.96 -0.13
C SER A 70 1.28 12.01 -0.28
N ARG A 71 0.19 11.89 0.50
CA ARG A 71 -0.92 12.85 0.52
C ARG A 71 -0.45 14.27 0.86
N SER A 72 0.48 14.41 1.81
CA SER A 72 1.06 15.71 2.17
C SER A 72 1.88 16.33 1.03
N TYR A 73 2.72 15.54 0.37
CA TYR A 73 3.53 16.02 -0.75
C TYR A 73 2.68 16.35 -1.99
N VAL A 74 1.70 15.50 -2.33
CA VAL A 74 0.78 15.75 -3.44
C VAL A 74 -0.05 17.01 -3.19
N LYS A 75 -0.52 17.24 -1.96
CA LYS A 75 -1.20 18.49 -1.59
C LYS A 75 -0.32 19.72 -1.86
N ARG A 76 0.98 19.66 -1.55
CA ARG A 76 1.93 20.75 -1.87
C ARG A 76 2.15 20.88 -3.38
N ALA A 77 2.20 19.78 -4.11
CA ALA A 77 2.33 19.78 -5.56
C ALA A 77 1.14 20.42 -6.28
N MET A 78 -0.03 20.43 -5.64
CA MET A 78 -1.28 21.00 -6.16
C MET A 78 -1.63 22.36 -5.55
N GLN A 79 -0.70 23.03 -4.86
CA GLN A 79 -0.98 24.28 -4.14
C GLN A 79 -1.61 25.37 -5.01
N ASP A 80 -1.19 25.46 -6.28
CA ASP A 80 -1.68 26.44 -7.26
C ASP A 80 -2.68 25.84 -8.27
N SER A 81 -3.25 24.67 -7.96
CA SER A 81 -4.20 23.97 -8.82
C SER A 81 -5.64 24.08 -8.31
N LYS A 82 -6.60 23.91 -9.22
CA LYS A 82 -8.01 23.65 -8.86
C LYS A 82 -8.20 22.32 -8.14
N LEU A 83 -7.26 21.37 -8.29
CA LEU A 83 -7.25 20.11 -7.56
C LEU A 83 -6.79 20.34 -6.12
N GLN A 84 -7.53 19.79 -5.15
CA GLN A 84 -7.30 20.04 -3.73
C GLN A 84 -7.00 18.79 -2.93
N THR A 85 -7.36 17.61 -3.45
CA THR A 85 -7.16 16.34 -2.74
C THR A 85 -6.47 15.32 -3.64
N LEU A 86 -5.78 14.36 -3.01
CA LEU A 86 -5.13 13.26 -3.72
C LEU A 86 -6.15 12.49 -4.57
N GLU A 87 -7.35 12.29 -4.06
CA GLU A 87 -8.44 11.57 -4.73
C GLU A 87 -8.94 12.32 -5.97
N GLU A 88 -9.07 13.65 -5.91
CA GLU A 88 -9.42 14.44 -7.08
C GLU A 88 -8.37 14.29 -8.20
N TYR A 89 -7.08 14.29 -7.82
CA TYR A 89 -6.00 14.03 -8.76
C TYR A 89 -6.07 12.62 -9.34
N THR A 90 -6.21 11.57 -8.51
CA THR A 90 -6.20 10.18 -9.01
C THR A 90 -7.39 9.93 -9.95
N TYR A 91 -8.57 10.45 -9.64
CA TYR A 91 -9.73 10.35 -10.53
C TYR A 91 -9.48 11.00 -11.90
N LEU A 92 -8.87 12.19 -11.90
CA LEU A 92 -8.56 12.89 -13.14
C LEU A 92 -7.46 12.17 -13.94
N ALA A 93 -6.45 11.62 -13.25
CA ALA A 93 -5.40 10.82 -13.86
C ALA A 93 -5.95 9.54 -14.50
N THR A 94 -6.84 8.83 -13.81
CA THR A 94 -7.50 7.62 -14.32
C THR A 94 -8.31 7.91 -15.58
N LEU A 95 -9.08 9.01 -15.61
CA LEU A 95 -9.82 9.44 -16.81
C LEU A 95 -8.89 9.89 -17.94
N LEU A 96 -7.74 10.49 -17.62
CA LEU A 96 -6.76 10.91 -18.62
C LEU A 96 -6.19 9.70 -19.38
N THR A 97 -5.87 8.62 -18.68
CA THR A 97 -5.25 7.41 -19.26
C THR A 97 -6.26 6.39 -19.77
N GLY A 98 -7.37 6.20 -19.05
CA GLY A 98 -8.38 5.18 -19.34
C GLY A 98 -9.57 5.67 -20.17
N GLY A 99 -9.71 6.98 -20.37
CA GLY A 99 -10.78 7.55 -21.18
C GLY A 99 -12.13 7.64 -20.46
N VAL A 100 -13.22 7.52 -21.21
CA VAL A 100 -14.59 7.61 -20.70
C VAL A 100 -14.92 6.37 -19.87
N MET A 101 -15.49 6.55 -18.68
CA MET A 101 -15.84 5.48 -17.76
C MET A 101 -17.20 5.75 -17.10
N THR A 102 -17.97 4.72 -16.78
CA THR A 102 -19.09 4.87 -15.85
C THR A 102 -18.59 5.28 -14.45
N LYS A 103 -19.47 5.86 -13.62
CA LYS A 103 -19.14 6.18 -12.23
C LYS A 103 -18.63 4.97 -11.44
N THR A 104 -19.21 3.78 -11.68
CA THR A 104 -18.82 2.55 -11.02
C THR A 104 -17.43 2.11 -11.45
N GLU A 105 -17.14 2.09 -12.74
CA GLU A 105 -15.81 1.76 -13.26
C GLU A 105 -14.74 2.73 -12.73
N LEU A 106 -15.05 4.03 -12.71
CA LEU A 106 -14.12 5.04 -12.20
C LEU A 106 -13.85 4.88 -10.69
N ASN A 107 -14.87 4.56 -9.89
CA ASN A 107 -14.72 4.26 -8.47
C ASN A 107 -13.88 2.99 -8.25
N ASN A 108 -14.18 1.94 -9.03
CA ASN A 108 -13.46 0.67 -8.98
C ASN A 108 -11.98 0.87 -9.32
N ALA A 109 -11.67 1.58 -10.42
CA ALA A 109 -10.31 1.89 -10.85
C ALA A 109 -9.53 2.73 -9.82
N ASN A 110 -10.20 3.38 -8.87
CA ASN A 110 -9.59 4.14 -7.77
C ASN A 110 -9.69 3.42 -6.41
N ALA A 111 -10.13 2.14 -6.39
CA ALA A 111 -10.38 1.36 -5.18
C ALA A 111 -11.21 2.14 -4.13
N MET A 112 -12.24 2.84 -4.61
CA MET A 112 -13.01 3.80 -3.81
C MET A 112 -14.44 3.33 -3.57
N GLU A 113 -14.90 3.54 -2.33
CA GLU A 113 -16.28 3.26 -1.97
C GLU A 113 -17.29 4.14 -2.73
N LYS A 114 -18.46 3.59 -3.08
CA LYS A 114 -19.44 4.25 -3.96
C LYS A 114 -19.83 5.65 -3.48
N THR A 115 -20.06 5.83 -2.18
CA THR A 115 -20.45 7.12 -1.58
C THR A 115 -19.30 8.13 -1.67
N SER A 116 -18.12 7.78 -1.18
CA SER A 116 -16.90 8.61 -1.22
C SER A 116 -16.53 8.99 -2.66
N GLY A 117 -16.58 8.03 -3.58
CA GLY A 117 -16.27 8.24 -4.98
C GLY A 117 -17.27 9.15 -5.68
N ALA A 118 -18.56 9.04 -5.35
CA ALA A 118 -19.58 9.96 -5.86
C ALA A 118 -19.30 11.40 -5.44
N GLU A 119 -18.86 11.64 -4.21
CA GLU A 119 -18.49 12.98 -3.74
C GLU A 119 -17.28 13.55 -4.47
N VAL A 120 -16.25 12.73 -4.73
CA VAL A 120 -15.07 13.14 -5.52
C VAL A 120 -15.51 13.58 -6.93
N ILE A 121 -16.32 12.75 -7.60
CA ILE A 121 -16.84 13.06 -8.94
C ILE A 121 -17.65 14.36 -8.93
N GLN A 122 -18.54 14.55 -7.94
CA GLN A 122 -19.33 15.79 -7.84
C GLN A 122 -18.46 17.03 -7.65
N ARG A 123 -17.40 16.96 -6.84
CA ARG A 123 -16.45 18.08 -6.70
C ARG A 123 -15.73 18.39 -8.01
N LEU A 124 -15.30 17.37 -8.75
CA LEU A 124 -14.65 17.56 -10.04
C LEU A 124 -15.60 18.16 -11.08
N ILE A 125 -16.87 17.75 -11.10
CA ILE A 125 -17.92 18.33 -11.97
C ILE A 125 -18.13 19.79 -11.63
N LYS A 126 -18.27 20.12 -10.33
CA LYS A 126 -18.45 21.51 -9.86
C LYS A 126 -17.26 22.41 -10.25
N LYS A 127 -16.05 21.84 -10.35
CA LYS A 127 -14.83 22.53 -10.77
C LYS A 127 -14.67 22.62 -12.30
N GLY A 128 -15.55 22.00 -13.09
CA GLY A 128 -15.46 21.96 -14.55
C GLY A 128 -14.41 20.99 -15.10
N LEU A 129 -13.75 20.20 -14.24
CA LEU A 129 -12.61 19.34 -14.64
C LEU A 129 -13.06 18.01 -15.25
N VAL A 130 -14.28 17.57 -14.93
CA VAL A 130 -14.91 16.39 -15.54
C VAL A 130 -16.35 16.72 -15.92
N SER A 131 -16.86 16.02 -16.92
CA SER A 131 -18.26 16.09 -17.34
C SER A 131 -18.93 14.73 -17.15
N GLN A 132 -20.26 14.73 -17.04
CA GLN A 132 -21.05 13.50 -17.02
C GLN A 132 -22.19 13.56 -18.05
N GLN A 133 -22.50 12.42 -18.68
CA GLN A 133 -23.59 12.28 -19.65
C GLN A 133 -24.23 10.90 -19.55
N ALA A 134 -25.49 10.76 -19.99
CA ALA A 134 -26.18 9.46 -19.99
C ALA A 134 -25.33 8.43 -20.73
N SER A 135 -25.12 7.27 -20.11
CA SER A 135 -24.22 6.28 -20.69
C SER A 135 -24.76 5.75 -22.01
N ARG A 136 -23.83 5.55 -22.95
CA ARG A 136 -24.16 5.02 -24.28
C ARG A 136 -24.55 3.54 -24.23
N THR A 137 -24.04 2.81 -23.24
CA THR A 137 -24.22 1.37 -23.05
C THR A 137 -25.37 1.04 -22.10
N ASP A 138 -25.56 1.82 -21.04
CA ASP A 138 -26.70 1.66 -20.11
C ASP A 138 -27.31 3.01 -19.74
N ARG A 139 -28.51 3.29 -20.25
CA ARG A 139 -29.24 4.54 -20.00
C ARG A 139 -29.54 4.83 -18.52
N ARG A 140 -29.42 3.83 -17.64
CA ARG A 140 -29.56 4.00 -16.17
C ARG A 140 -28.28 4.48 -15.50
N SER A 141 -27.16 4.45 -16.21
CA SER A 141 -25.85 4.83 -15.72
C SER A 141 -25.36 6.14 -16.36
N MET A 142 -24.28 6.68 -15.80
CA MET A 142 -23.71 7.96 -16.19
C MET A 142 -22.24 7.76 -16.55
N ASP A 143 -21.90 8.08 -17.79
CA ASP A 143 -20.52 8.13 -18.26
C ASP A 143 -19.89 9.43 -17.75
N VAL A 144 -18.65 9.33 -17.27
CA VAL A 144 -17.81 10.42 -16.79
C VAL A 144 -16.60 10.52 -17.71
N SER A 145 -16.24 11.75 -18.08
CA SER A 145 -15.08 12.01 -18.93
C SER A 145 -14.33 13.26 -18.47
N ILE A 146 -13.02 13.27 -18.68
CA ILE A 146 -12.19 14.45 -18.43
C ILE A 146 -12.49 15.55 -19.46
N THR A 147 -12.65 16.79 -19.01
CA THR A 147 -12.81 17.95 -19.90
C THR A 147 -11.46 18.45 -20.40
N GLU A 148 -11.45 19.33 -21.40
CA GLU A 148 -10.22 19.98 -21.84
C GLU A 148 -9.58 20.81 -20.71
N GLU A 149 -10.40 21.49 -19.90
CA GLU A 149 -9.94 22.19 -18.70
C GLU A 149 -9.31 21.23 -17.69
N GLY A 150 -9.91 20.06 -17.47
CA GLY A 150 -9.34 19.00 -16.64
C GLY A 150 -7.97 18.53 -17.14
N ARG A 151 -7.83 18.33 -18.46
CA ARG A 151 -6.54 17.95 -19.08
C ARG A 151 -5.48 19.01 -18.83
N GLN A 152 -5.80 20.28 -19.08
CA GLN A 152 -4.87 21.37 -18.83
C GLN A 152 -4.46 21.43 -17.37
N GLU A 153 -5.41 21.22 -16.47
CA GLU A 153 -5.16 21.34 -15.04
C GLU A 153 -4.28 20.22 -14.48
N ILE A 154 -4.47 18.98 -14.94
CA ILE A 154 -3.58 17.89 -14.55
C ILE A 154 -2.17 18.06 -15.15
N PHE A 155 -2.05 18.56 -16.38
CA PHE A 155 -0.74 18.82 -16.99
C PHE A 155 0.06 19.89 -16.24
N LYS A 156 -0.59 20.92 -15.68
CA LYS A 156 0.07 21.96 -14.88
C LYS A 156 0.79 21.38 -13.65
N ILE A 157 0.22 20.35 -13.03
CA ILE A 157 0.76 19.75 -11.82
C ILE A 157 1.74 18.60 -12.07
N PHE A 158 2.01 18.20 -13.33
CA PHE A 158 2.91 17.09 -13.63
C PHE A 158 4.33 17.29 -13.11
N ALA A 159 4.92 18.46 -13.33
CA ALA A 159 6.27 18.76 -12.86
C ALA A 159 6.38 18.73 -11.31
N PRO A 160 5.51 19.42 -10.55
CA PRO A 160 5.55 19.32 -9.09
C PRO A 160 5.15 17.93 -8.57
N LEU A 161 4.27 17.18 -9.25
CA LEU A 161 3.98 15.79 -8.90
C LEU A 161 5.21 14.89 -9.05
N LYS A 162 5.99 15.02 -10.13
CA LYS A 162 7.26 14.29 -10.30
C LYS A 162 8.22 14.58 -9.15
N LYS A 163 8.32 15.85 -8.71
CA LYS A 163 9.11 16.23 -7.53
C LYS A 163 8.57 15.58 -6.25
N SER A 164 7.25 15.55 -6.07
CA SER A 164 6.61 14.92 -4.91
C SER A 164 6.90 13.41 -4.83
N ALA A 165 6.86 12.71 -5.96
CA ALA A 165 7.18 11.28 -6.06
C ALA A 165 8.66 11.01 -5.79
N ALA A 166 9.55 11.86 -6.32
CA ALA A 166 10.98 11.78 -6.07
C ALA A 166 11.33 12.02 -4.59
N LEU A 167 10.66 12.97 -3.91
CA LEU A 167 10.86 13.21 -2.48
C LEU A 167 10.47 12.00 -1.64
N LEU A 168 9.30 11.40 -1.92
CA LEU A 168 8.80 10.24 -1.19
C LEU A 168 9.75 9.04 -1.24
N THR A 169 10.49 8.90 -2.34
CA THR A 169 11.39 7.76 -2.62
C THR A 169 12.87 8.14 -2.61
N SER A 170 13.21 9.34 -2.12
CA SER A 170 14.56 9.94 -2.23
C SER A 170 15.65 9.18 -1.49
N SER A 171 15.30 8.41 -0.46
CA SER A 171 16.23 7.57 0.31
C SER A 171 16.59 6.26 -0.39
N LEU A 172 15.89 5.91 -1.49
CA LEU A 172 16.07 4.64 -2.19
C LEU A 172 17.02 4.80 -3.38
N LYS A 173 17.92 3.83 -3.55
CA LYS A 173 18.68 3.65 -4.79
C LYS A 173 17.77 3.14 -5.92
N GLU A 174 18.21 3.29 -7.16
CA GLU A 174 17.38 2.94 -8.32
C GLU A 174 16.95 1.47 -8.32
N GLY A 175 17.85 0.58 -7.95
CA GLY A 175 17.54 -0.84 -7.78
C GLY A 175 16.44 -1.12 -6.74
N GLN A 176 16.49 -0.42 -5.61
CA GLN A 176 15.48 -0.55 -4.55
C GLN A 176 14.12 -0.01 -4.97
N LYS A 177 14.08 1.06 -5.80
CA LYS A 177 12.83 1.55 -6.38
C LYS A 177 12.21 0.54 -7.33
N VAL A 178 13.03 -0.12 -8.16
CA VAL A 178 12.55 -1.18 -9.07
C VAL A 178 11.98 -2.35 -8.28
N LEU A 179 12.67 -2.80 -7.24
CA LEU A 179 12.18 -3.87 -6.36
C LEU A 179 10.86 -3.48 -5.67
N LEU A 180 10.83 -2.29 -5.05
CA LEU A 180 9.63 -1.78 -4.39
C LEU A 180 8.46 -1.68 -5.37
N SER A 181 8.69 -1.18 -6.59
CA SER A 181 7.66 -1.10 -7.62
C SER A 181 7.10 -2.48 -7.97
N ARG A 182 7.95 -3.51 -8.11
CA ARG A 182 7.49 -4.88 -8.40
C ARG A 182 6.63 -5.44 -7.27
N ILE A 183 7.08 -5.29 -6.03
CA ILE A 183 6.33 -5.74 -4.84
C ILE A 183 4.98 -5.01 -4.75
N GLN A 184 4.98 -3.70 -4.94
CA GLN A 184 3.76 -2.89 -4.95
C GLN A 184 2.79 -3.33 -6.06
N THR A 185 3.28 -3.64 -7.26
CA THR A 185 2.42 -4.15 -8.34
C THR A 185 1.70 -5.45 -7.94
N VAL A 186 2.41 -6.40 -7.32
CA VAL A 186 1.82 -7.65 -6.84
C VAL A 186 0.76 -7.37 -5.77
N LEU A 187 1.09 -6.55 -4.76
CA LEU A 187 0.17 -6.19 -3.68
C LEU A 187 -1.08 -5.48 -4.21
N CYS A 188 -0.91 -4.50 -5.11
CA CYS A 188 -2.03 -3.76 -5.68
C CYS A 188 -2.93 -4.65 -6.53
N ALA A 189 -2.38 -5.54 -7.36
CA ALA A 189 -3.17 -6.44 -8.18
C ALA A 189 -4.04 -7.38 -7.32
N ASP A 190 -3.45 -8.00 -6.31
CA ASP A 190 -4.15 -8.95 -5.43
C ASP A 190 -5.24 -8.26 -4.60
N ASN A 191 -4.92 -7.12 -3.99
CA ASN A 191 -5.89 -6.35 -3.20
C ASN A 191 -6.99 -5.74 -4.07
N HIS A 192 -6.69 -5.36 -5.31
CA HIS A 192 -7.69 -4.84 -6.23
C HIS A 192 -8.69 -5.93 -6.63
N GLN A 193 -8.20 -7.15 -6.90
CA GLN A 193 -9.09 -8.29 -7.15
C GLN A 193 -10.03 -8.55 -5.97
N LEU A 194 -9.49 -8.61 -4.75
CA LEU A 194 -10.30 -8.75 -3.53
C LEU A 194 -11.34 -7.64 -3.40
N PHE A 195 -10.96 -6.40 -3.67
CA PHE A 195 -11.87 -5.25 -3.61
C PHE A 195 -13.05 -5.36 -4.59
N LEU A 196 -12.82 -5.91 -5.79
CA LEU A 196 -13.87 -6.08 -6.80
C LEU A 196 -14.77 -7.29 -6.52
N GLU A 197 -14.19 -8.41 -6.09
CA GLU A 197 -14.88 -9.70 -6.01
C GLU A 197 -15.52 -9.95 -4.63
N HIS A 198 -14.98 -9.37 -3.56
CA HIS A 198 -15.31 -9.72 -2.18
C HIS A 198 -15.60 -8.50 -1.28
N ARG A 199 -16.24 -7.49 -1.85
CA ARG A 199 -16.43 -6.17 -1.21
C ARG A 199 -17.24 -6.18 0.09
N GLU A 200 -18.21 -7.08 0.18
CA GLU A 200 -19.09 -7.25 1.35
C GLU A 200 -18.71 -8.46 2.20
N THR A 201 -17.65 -9.19 1.81
CA THR A 201 -17.17 -10.37 2.51
C THR A 201 -16.53 -9.95 3.84
N PRO A 202 -16.95 -10.52 4.99
CA PRO A 202 -16.35 -10.25 6.28
C PRO A 202 -14.86 -10.60 6.32
N LEU A 203 -14.11 -9.94 7.21
CA LEU A 203 -12.66 -10.09 7.30
C LEU A 203 -12.23 -11.54 7.58
N GLU A 204 -12.94 -12.25 8.45
CA GLU A 204 -12.63 -13.63 8.82
C GLU A 204 -12.74 -14.57 7.61
N GLU A 205 -13.78 -14.41 6.80
CA GLU A 205 -13.97 -15.20 5.57
C GLU A 205 -12.91 -14.87 4.51
N LEU A 206 -12.51 -13.60 4.39
CA LEU A 206 -11.39 -13.20 3.54
C LEU A 206 -10.07 -13.82 3.98
N ALA A 207 -9.83 -13.89 5.29
CA ALA A 207 -8.62 -14.50 5.86
C ALA A 207 -8.58 -16.00 5.57
N GLU A 208 -9.71 -16.71 5.71
CA GLU A 208 -9.84 -18.12 5.35
C GLU A 208 -9.60 -18.35 3.85
N LEU A 209 -10.20 -17.52 2.98
CA LEU A 209 -10.01 -17.59 1.53
C LEU A 209 -8.54 -17.44 1.12
N LYS A 210 -7.79 -16.59 1.84
CA LYS A 210 -6.36 -16.33 1.60
C LYS A 210 -5.43 -17.24 2.40
N GLY A 211 -5.96 -18.16 3.20
CA GLY A 211 -5.16 -19.05 4.06
C GLY A 211 -4.35 -18.31 5.13
N VAL A 212 -4.81 -17.14 5.56
CA VAL A 212 -4.17 -16.32 6.60
C VAL A 212 -4.68 -16.76 7.97
N THR A 213 -3.86 -17.49 8.73
CA THR A 213 -4.17 -17.89 10.11
C THR A 213 -3.46 -16.97 11.10
N VAL A 214 -4.23 -16.26 11.93
CA VAL A 214 -3.69 -15.48 13.06
C VAL A 214 -3.68 -16.35 14.32
N ASP A 215 -2.50 -16.61 14.88
CA ASP A 215 -2.38 -17.39 16.12
C ASP A 215 -2.82 -16.54 17.32
N ASN A 216 -4.09 -16.64 17.71
CA ASN A 216 -4.71 -15.90 18.82
C ASN A 216 -4.27 -16.37 20.23
N THR A 217 -3.00 -16.74 20.44
CA THR A 217 -2.52 -17.27 21.73
C THR A 217 -2.17 -16.22 22.79
N THR A 218 -2.44 -14.93 22.59
CA THR A 218 -2.03 -13.88 23.55
C THR A 218 -3.18 -13.13 24.26
N THR A 219 -4.40 -13.69 24.31
CA THR A 219 -5.51 -13.08 25.09
C THR A 219 -5.96 -13.97 26.25
N SER A 220 -5.05 -14.30 27.17
CA SER A 220 -5.44 -15.00 28.41
C SER A 220 -4.59 -14.65 29.64
N HIS A 221 -4.09 -13.43 29.80
CA HIS A 221 -3.47 -13.01 31.07
C HIS A 221 -4.06 -11.69 31.56
N GLY A 222 -4.96 -11.77 32.54
CA GLY A 222 -5.38 -10.59 33.31
C GLY A 222 -6.83 -10.51 33.81
N ARG A 223 -7.46 -11.61 34.23
CA ARG A 223 -8.64 -11.53 35.12
C ARG A 223 -8.33 -12.21 36.46
N ALA A 224 -7.38 -11.63 37.19
CA ALA A 224 -7.12 -12.00 38.58
C ALA A 224 -8.14 -11.30 39.50
N SER A 225 -9.05 -12.11 40.02
CA SER A 225 -9.64 -12.06 41.37
C SER A 225 -9.90 -10.68 42.01
N ARG A 226 -11.15 -10.21 41.93
CA ARG A 226 -11.70 -9.37 43.01
C ARG A 226 -11.99 -10.27 44.21
N GLY A 227 -11.08 -10.25 45.18
CA GLY A 227 -11.37 -10.72 46.53
C GLY A 227 -12.40 -9.79 47.17
N VAL A 228 -13.62 -10.30 47.36
CA VAL A 228 -14.59 -9.72 48.29
C VAL A 228 -14.23 -10.29 49.66
N SER A 229 -13.71 -9.44 50.55
CA SER A 229 -13.74 -9.70 51.99
C SER A 229 -14.40 -8.52 52.67
N ALA A 230 -15.35 -8.85 53.53
CA ALA A 230 -16.34 -8.01 54.15
C ALA A 230 -15.78 -7.20 55.33
N GLY A 231 -16.45 -6.10 55.66
CA GLY A 231 -16.27 -5.38 56.91
C GLY A 231 -17.38 -4.38 57.12
N ASN A 232 -18.52 -4.83 57.66
CA ASN A 232 -19.48 -3.94 58.31
C ASN A 232 -19.91 -4.58 59.65
N LYS A 233 -19.28 -4.10 60.71
CA LYS A 233 -19.88 -3.79 62.00
C LYS A 233 -19.25 -2.48 62.48
#